data_AF-A0AAJ6DIP6-F1
#
_entry.id   AF-A0AAJ6DIP6-F1
#
_cell.length_a   1.000
_cell.length_b   1.000
_cell.length_c   1.000
_cell.angle_alpha   90.00
_cell.angle_beta   90.00
_cell.angle_gamma   90.00
#
_symmetry.space_group_name_H-M   'P 1'
#
loop_
_entity.id
_entity.type
_entity.pdbx_description
1 polymer ?
#
loop_
_entity_poly.entity_id
_entity_poly.type
_entity_poly.pdbx_seq_one_letter_code
_entity_poly.pdbx_strand_id
1 'polypeptide(L)' 'MGMFSRKSSDTPANPEMTELGREYAIAKRHGDRKTARRITRQLGESGLSDGDRASFEQGRESYDAIPPAYSKRRNRRR' A
#
# COMPACT_ATOMS: atom_id res chain seq x y z
N MET A 1 18.64 -20.59 3.58
CA MET A 1 18.46 -19.30 4.28
C MET A 1 17.94 -18.29 3.26
N GLY A 2 16.63 -18.04 3.22
CA GLY A 2 16.03 -17.14 2.23
C GLY A 2 16.32 -15.69 2.59
N MET A 3 16.86 -14.92 1.64
CA MET A 3 17.06 -13.48 1.77
C MET A 3 15.72 -12.77 2.00
N PHE A 4 15.35 -12.57 3.26
CA PHE A 4 14.40 -11.53 3.62
C PHE A 4 15.15 -10.21 3.46
N SER A 5 14.96 -9.57 2.31
CA SER A 5 15.31 -8.16 2.13
C SER A 5 14.46 -7.37 3.14
N ARG A 6 14.99 -7.15 4.34
CA ARG A 6 14.52 -6.07 5.21
C ARG A 6 14.81 -4.81 4.41
N LYS A 7 13.80 -4.29 3.70
CA LYS A 7 13.83 -2.90 3.25
C LYS A 7 14.26 -2.10 4.47
N SER A 8 15.40 -1.45 4.29
CA SER A 8 16.14 -0.74 5.31
C SER A 8 15.24 0.18 6.11
N SER A 9 15.68 0.47 7.31
CA SER A 9 15.18 1.41 8.31
C SER A 9 14.90 2.81 7.72
N ASP A 10 13.88 2.92 6.87
CA ASP A 10 13.45 4.15 6.25
C ASP A 10 12.27 4.63 7.06
N THR A 11 12.57 5.39 8.10
CA THR A 11 11.57 6.10 8.90
C THR A 11 10.67 6.83 7.91
N PRO A 12 9.36 6.51 7.83
CA PRO A 12 8.51 7.12 6.83
C PRO A 12 8.59 8.64 7.00
N ALA A 13 8.93 9.35 5.92
CA ALA A 13 9.07 10.80 5.95
C ALA A 13 7.80 11.45 6.49
N ASN A 14 6.64 10.85 6.17
CA ASN A 14 5.36 11.14 6.77
C ASN A 14 4.62 9.84 7.19
N PRO A 15 4.49 9.55 8.50
CA PRO A 15 3.82 8.34 8.98
C PRO A 15 2.32 8.34 8.62
N GLU A 16 1.65 9.50 8.66
CA GLU A 16 0.22 9.62 8.29
C GLU A 16 -0.03 9.21 6.83
N MET A 17 0.84 9.64 5.91
CA MET A 17 0.75 9.28 4.48
C MET A 17 1.00 7.80 4.25
N THR A 18 1.88 7.20 5.06
CA THR A 18 2.16 5.76 5.02
C THR A 18 0.96 4.94 5.46
N GLU A 19 0.25 5.39 6.51
CA GLU A 19 -0.99 4.76 6.96
C GLU A 19 -2.10 4.87 5.91
N LEU A 20 -2.26 6.04 5.26
CA LEU A 20 -3.18 6.21 4.15
C LEU A 20 -2.86 5.28 2.97
N GLY A 21 -1.57 5.07 2.67
CA GLY A 21 -1.11 4.11 1.67
C GLY A 21 -1.54 2.67 1.99
N ARG A 22 -1.42 2.28 3.26
CA ARG A 22 -1.88 0.97 3.74
C ARG A 22 -3.39 0.83 3.66
N GLU A 23 -4.14 1.83 4.11
CA GLU A 23 -5.61 1.82 4.07
C GLU A 23 -6.12 1.75 2.63
N TYR A 24 -5.48 2.49 1.71
CA TYR A 24 -5.77 2.40 0.29
C TYR A 24 -5.56 0.98 -0.24
N ALA A 25 -4.44 0.33 0.10
CA ALA A 25 -4.14 -1.04 -0.31
C ALA A 25 -5.16 -2.04 0.25
N ILE A 26 -5.55 -1.90 1.52
CA ILE A 26 -6.63 -2.68 2.15
C ILE A 26 -7.92 -2.51 1.35
N ALA A 27 -8.36 -1.26 1.14
CA ALA A 27 -9.58 -0.97 0.39
C ALA A 27 -9.54 -1.58 -1.02
N LYS A 28 -8.42 -1.48 -1.72
CA LYS A 28 -8.21 -2.08 -3.04
C LYS A 28 -8.29 -3.61 -3.02
N ARG A 29 -7.70 -4.25 -2.02
CA ARG A 29 -7.69 -5.71 -1.82
C ARG A 29 -9.07 -6.26 -1.47
N HIS A 30 -9.85 -5.50 -0.70
CA HIS A 30 -11.20 -5.86 -0.27
C HIS A 30 -12.30 -5.36 -1.23
N GLY A 31 -11.95 -4.61 -2.27
CA GLY A 31 -12.91 -4.09 -3.25
C GLY A 31 -13.74 -2.91 -2.77
N ASP A 32 -13.34 -2.24 -1.68
CA ASP A 32 -13.96 -1.02 -1.19
C ASP A 32 -13.57 0.18 -2.06
N ARG A 33 -14.33 0.33 -3.15
CA ARG A 33 -14.14 1.42 -4.11
C ARG A 33 -14.45 2.79 -3.50
N LYS A 34 -15.30 2.88 -2.46
CA LYS A 34 -15.70 4.16 -1.86
C LYS A 34 -14.53 4.72 -1.07
N THR A 35 -13.91 3.89 -0.23
CA THR A 35 -12.73 4.27 0.56
C THR A 35 -11.55 4.56 -0.35
N ALA A 36 -11.27 3.71 -1.35
CA ALA A 36 -10.19 3.96 -2.31
C ALA A 36 -10.38 5.29 -3.09
N ARG A 37 -11.61 5.61 -3.50
CA ARG A 37 -11.93 6.88 -4.16
C ARG A 37 -11.82 8.08 -3.22
N ARG A 38 -12.23 7.93 -1.96
CA ARG A 38 -12.10 8.99 -0.95
C ARG A 38 -10.63 9.34 -0.70
N ILE A 39 -9.80 8.33 -0.51
CA ILE A 39 -8.36 8.49 -0.27
C ILE A 39 -7.70 9.14 -1.49
N THR A 40 -7.94 8.64 -2.70
CA THR A 40 -7.38 9.24 -3.93
C THR A 40 -7.81 10.69 -4.14
N ARG A 41 -9.04 11.05 -3.75
CA ARG A 41 -9.49 12.44 -3.78
C ARG A 41 -8.76 13.31 -2.76
N GLN A 42 -8.62 12.82 -1.53
CA GLN A 42 -7.84 13.51 -0.49
C GLN A 42 -6.38 13.72 -0.91
N LEU A 43 -5.75 12.72 -1.53
CA LEU A 43 -4.40 12.88 -2.08
C LEU A 43 -4.32 13.97 -3.17
N GLY A 44 -5.35 14.10 -4.01
CA GLY A 44 -5.40 15.12 -5.05
C GLY A 44 -5.69 16.53 -4.51
N GLU A 45 -6.48 16.64 -3.44
CA GLU A 45 -6.84 17.92 -2.81
C GLU A 45 -5.74 18.45 -1.87
N SER A 46 -4.97 17.56 -1.23
CA SER A 46 -3.95 17.94 -0.24
C SER A 46 -2.64 18.52 -0.81
N GLY A 47 -2.45 18.57 -2.13
CA GLY A 47 -1.25 19.19 -2.74
C GLY A 47 0.05 18.54 -2.26
N LEU A 48 0.15 17.22 -2.39
CA LEU A 48 1.22 16.41 -1.80
C LEU A 48 2.60 16.73 -2.36
N SER A 49 3.58 16.81 -1.47
CA SER A 49 4.99 16.87 -1.83
C SER A 49 5.48 15.51 -2.35
N ASP A 50 6.59 15.48 -3.08
CA ASP A 50 7.18 14.25 -3.61
C ASP A 50 7.50 13.23 -2.49
N GLY A 51 7.89 13.73 -1.31
CA GLY A 51 8.11 12.91 -0.11
C GLY A 51 6.84 12.29 0.50
N ASP A 52 5.71 13.00 0.41
CA ASP A 52 4.41 12.45 0.85
C ASP A 52 3.96 11.32 -0.07
N ARG A 53 4.19 11.50 -1.37
CA ARG A 53 3.90 10.49 -2.38
C ARG A 53 4.76 9.25 -2.18
N ALA A 54 6.06 9.42 -1.91
CA ALA A 54 6.96 8.31 -1.59
C ALA A 54 6.50 7.55 -0.33
N SER A 55 6.09 8.26 0.72
CA SER A 55 5.57 7.66 1.97
C SER A 55 4.26 6.88 1.73
N PHE A 56 3.35 7.43 0.92
CA PHE A 56 2.12 6.74 0.52
C PHE A 56 2.41 5.46 -0.27
N GLU A 57 3.31 5.52 -1.25
CA GLU A 57 3.70 4.36 -2.05
C GLU A 57 4.38 3.29 -1.19
N GLN A 58 5.22 3.69 -0.25
CA GLN A 58 5.85 2.80 0.73
C GLN A 58 4.79 2.07 1.59
N GLY A 59 3.79 2.79 2.09
CA GLY A 59 2.69 2.22 2.87
C GLY A 59 1.87 1.21 2.07
N ARG A 60 1.54 1.55 0.83
CA ARG A 60 0.83 0.66 -0.10
C ARG A 60 1.63 -0.61 -0.38
N GLU A 61 2.90 -0.48 -0.74
CA GLU A 61 3.77 -1.61 -1.04
C GLU A 61 3.97 -2.49 0.20
N SER A 62 4.12 -1.89 1.37
CA SER A 62 4.23 -2.62 2.64
C SER A 62 3.03 -3.54 2.89
N TYR A 63 1.82 -3.15 2.48
CA TYR A 63 0.63 -3.99 2.63
C TYR A 63 0.47 -4.98 1.47
N ASP A 64 0.69 -4.55 0.23
CA ASP A 64 0.62 -5.42 -0.96
C ASP A 64 1.68 -6.55 -0.91
N ALA A 65 2.83 -6.30 -0.26
CA ALA A 65 3.86 -7.30 -0.01
C ALA A 65 3.44 -8.40 0.97
N ILE A 66 2.37 -8.20 1.75
CA ILE A 66 1.84 -9.22 2.65
C ILE A 66 1.15 -10.29 1.79
N PRO A 67 1.74 -11.49 1.65
CA PRO A 67 1.11 -12.54 0.87
C PRO A 67 -0.25 -12.88 1.47
N PRO A 68 -1.26 -13.20 0.65
CA PRO A 68 -2.52 -13.69 1.18
C PRO A 68 -2.27 -14.94 2.03
N ALA A 69 -2.89 -14.99 3.22
CA ALA A 69 -2.75 -16.10 4.18
C ALA A 69 -3.02 -17.48 3.58
N TYR A 70 -3.79 -17.51 2.49
CA TYR A 70 -4.03 -18.67 1.65
C TYR A 70 -3.63 -18.31 0.22
N SER A 71 -2.78 -19.14 -0.39
CA SER A 71 -2.54 -19.03 -1.82
C SER A 71 -3.90 -19.24 -2.50
N LYS A 72 -4.41 -18.22 -3.21
CA LYS A 72 -5.40 -18.49 -4.25
C LYS A 72 -4.65 -19.35 -5.26
N ARG A 73 -4.81 -20.68 -5.16
CA ARG A 73 -4.38 -21.63 -6.18
C ARG A 73 -5.03 -21.17 -7.47
N ARG A 74 -4.33 -20.33 -8.21
CA ARG A 74 -4.74 -19.87 -9.53
C ARG A 74 -4.60 -21.13 -10.37
N ASN A 75 -5.71 -21.83 -10.55
CA ASN A 75 -5.81 -22.93 -11.47
C ASN A 75 -5.64 -22.31 -12.87
N ARG A 76 -4.38 -22.03 -13.25
CA ARG A 76 -4.00 -21.75 -14.62
C ARG A 76 -4.22 -23.06 -15.35
N ARG A 77 -5.45 -23.31 -15.77
CA ARG A 77 -5.70 -24.30 -16.82
C ARG A 77 -4.88 -23.83 -18.02
N ARG A 78 -3.99 -24.73 -18.42
CA ARG A 78 -3.00 -24.61 -19.49
C ARG A 78 -3.57 -23.96 -20.73
#